data_AF-A0A524DJL5-F1
#
_entry.id   AF-A0A524DJL5-F1
#
_cell.length_a   1.000
_cell.length_b   1.000
_cell.length_c   1.000
_cell.angle_alpha   90.00
_cell.angle_beta   90.00
_cell.angle_gamma   90.00
#
_symmetry.space_group_name_H-M   'P 1'
#
loop_
_entity.id
_entity.type
_entity.pdbx_description
1 polymer ?
#
loop_
_entity_poly.entity_id
_entity_poly.type
_entity_poly.pdbx_seq_one_letter_code
_entity_poly.pdbx_strand_id
1 'polypeptide(L)' 'MEPAEKKRIIQEITEKRRLPYSLELIEVNGDEYTVINNFGSEITYIKKNDDYFLRSELE' A
#
# COMPACT_ATOMS: atom_id res chain seq x y z
N MET A 1 11.12 9.98 -4.32
CA MET A 1 9.77 10.14 -3.76
C MET A 1 9.87 10.88 -2.44
N GLU A 2 9.05 11.91 -2.24
CA GLU A 2 9.07 12.70 -1.01
C GLU A 2 8.47 11.91 0.17
N PRO A 3 8.99 12.06 1.41
CA PRO A 3 8.48 11.35 2.58
C PRO A 3 7.00 11.67 2.86
N ALA A 4 6.54 12.87 2.50
CA ALA A 4 5.13 13.26 2.59
C ALA A 4 4.23 12.42 1.67
N GLU A 5 4.69 12.14 0.45
CA GLU A 5 3.93 11.36 -0.53
C GLU A 5 3.83 9.89 -0.13
N LYS A 6 4.94 9.30 0.37
CA LYS A 6 4.92 7.94 0.93
C LYS A 6 3.92 7.80 2.07
N LYS A 7 3.92 8.76 3.01
CA LYS A 7 3.01 8.77 4.15
C LYS A 7 1.54 8.86 3.71
N ARG A 8 1.26 9.69 2.70
CA ARG A 8 -0.09 9.83 2.15
C ARG A 8 -0.60 8.52 1.54
N ILE A 9 0.22 7.86 0.72
CA ILE A 9 -0.13 6.56 0.11
C ILE A 9 -0.42 5.51 1.19
N ILE A 10 0.44 5.40 2.20
CA ILE A 10 0.25 4.46 3.31
C ILE A 10 -1.06 4.75 4.06
N GLN A 11 -1.33 6.02 4.38
CA GLN A 11 -2.57 6.41 5.05
C GLN A 11 -3.80 6.03 4.21
N GLU A 12 -3.78 6.33 2.91
CA GLU A 12 -4.89 5.97 2.01
C GLU A 12 -5.12 4.45 1.96
N ILE A 13 -4.06 3.64 1.87
CA ILE A 13 -4.16 2.17 1.88
C ILE A 13 -4.74 1.69 3.22
N THR A 14 -4.20 2.17 4.35
CA THR A 14 -4.65 1.77 5.69
C THR A 14 -6.11 2.13 5.94
N GLU A 15 -6.55 3.33 5.53
CA GLU A 15 -7.94 3.78 5.70
C GLU A 15 -8.90 3.01 4.79
N LYS A 16 -8.59 2.88 3.49
CA LYS A 16 -9.48 2.22 2.51
C LYS A 16 -9.60 0.72 2.77
N ARG A 17 -8.50 0.06 3.14
CA ARG A 17 -8.48 -1.38 3.47
C ARG A 17 -8.85 -1.66 4.93
N ARG A 18 -9.07 -0.63 5.76
CA ARG A 18 -9.37 -0.74 7.20
C ARG A 18 -8.39 -1.65 7.94
N LEU A 19 -7.09 -1.44 7.69
CA LEU A 19 -6.05 -2.33 8.24
C LEU A 19 -5.82 -2.02 9.73
N PRO A 20 -5.80 -3.04 10.61
CA PRO A 20 -5.54 -2.84 12.04
C PRO A 20 -4.04 -2.69 12.37
N TYR A 21 -3.17 -2.61 11.37
CA TYR A 21 -1.72 -2.57 11.52
C TYR A 21 -1.11 -1.47 10.66
N SER A 22 0.10 -1.03 11.04
CA SER A 22 0.87 -0.07 10.26
C SER A 22 1.56 -0.75 9.08
N LEU A 23 1.78 0.05 8.04
CA LEU A 23 2.48 -0.31 6.83
C LEU A 23 3.64 0.65 6.62
N GLU A 24 4.68 0.17 5.96
CA GLU A 24 5.80 0.97 5.49
C GLU A 24 5.99 0.74 3.99
N LEU A 25 6.11 1.81 3.21
CA LEU A 25 6.23 1.75 1.75
C LEU A 25 7.69 1.50 1.34
N ILE A 26 7.93 0.31 0.80
CA ILE A 26 9.25 -0.13 0.34
C ILE A 26 9.47 0.30 -1.11
N GLU A 27 8.52 -0.02 -1.99
CA GLU A 27 8.69 0.16 -3.44
C GLU A 27 7.41 0.71 -4.09
N VAL A 28 7.61 1.52 -5.14
CA VAL A 28 6.53 2.09 -5.96
C VAL A 28 6.86 1.88 -7.43
N ASN A 29 5.99 1.17 -8.13
CA ASN A 29 6.08 0.89 -9.55
C ASN A 29 4.79 1.34 -10.24
N GLY A 30 4.71 2.63 -10.59
CA GLY A 30 3.51 3.22 -11.19
C GLY A 30 2.31 3.14 -10.25
N ASP A 31 1.35 2.27 -10.56
CA ASP A 31 0.15 2.01 -9.76
C ASP A 31 0.33 0.85 -8.75
N GLU A 32 1.50 0.21 -8.71
CA GLU A 32 1.83 -0.84 -7.74
C GLU A 32 2.64 -0.27 -6.57
N TYR A 33 2.22 -0.60 -5.34
CA TYR A 33 2.79 -0.14 -4.08
C TYR A 33 3.14 -1.36 -3.23
N THR A 34 4.42 -1.67 -3.12
CA THR A 34 4.91 -2.73 -2.23
C THR A 34 5.16 -2.14 -0.86
N VAL A 35 4.42 -2.67 0.12
CA VAL A 35 4.51 -2.28 1.52
C VAL A 35 4.93 -3.46 2.37
N ILE A 36 5.57 -3.19 3.49
CA ILE A 36 5.81 -4.16 4.56
C ILE A 36 4.95 -3.80 5.76
N ASN A 37 4.30 -4.80 6.33
CA ASN A 37 3.58 -4.60 7.58
C ASN A 37 4.56 -4.67 8.78
N ASN A 38 4.11 -4.23 9.96
CA ASN A 38 4.91 -4.33 11.19
C ASN A 38 5.26 -5.78 11.61
N PHE A 39 4.70 -6.80 10.96
CA PHE A 39 5.02 -8.21 11.17
C PHE A 39 6.13 -8.72 10.24
N GLY A 40 6.65 -7.88 9.34
CA GLY A 40 7.69 -8.23 8.38
C GLY A 40 7.18 -8.95 7.13
N SER A 41 5.87 -8.96 6.88
CA SER A 41 5.31 -9.50 5.64
C SER A 41 5.23 -8.43 4.56
N GLU A 42 5.75 -8.75 3.38
CA GLU A 42 5.65 -7.91 2.18
C GLU A 42 4.32 -8.14 1.47
N ILE A 43 3.67 -7.05 1.07
CA ILE A 43 2.35 -7.04 0.46
C ILE A 43 2.37 -6.02 -0.69
N THR A 44 1.93 -6.41 -1.87
CA THR A 44 1.78 -5.49 -3.01
C THR A 44 0.32 -5.08 -3.18
N TYR A 45 0.07 -3.78 -3.06
CA TYR A 45 -1.21 -3.16 -3.38
C TYR A 45 -1.16 -2.52 -4.77
N ILE A 46 -2.21 -2.71 -5.56
CA ILE A 46 -2.39 -2.10 -6.87
C ILE A 46 -3.51 -1.07 -6.75
N LYS A 47 -3.21 0.18 -7.08
CA LYS A 47 -4.22 1.24 -7.16
C LYS A 47 -4.98 1.11 -8.46
N LYS A 48 -6.31 1.07 -8.37
CA LYS A 48 -7.21 1.16 -9.51
C LYS A 48 -8.29 2.18 -9.20
N ASN A 49 -8.31 3.26 -9.97
CA ASN A 49 -9.18 4.41 -9.74
C ASN A 49 -8.93 5.03 -8.35
N ASP A 50 -9.91 4.95 -7.45
CA ASP A 50 -9.81 5.43 -6.08
C ASP A 50 -9.50 4.30 -5.08
N ASP A 51 -9.49 3.02 -5.47
CA ASP A 51 -9.34 1.92 -4.53
C ASP A 51 -7.98 1.21 -4.64
N TYR A 52 -7.62 0.51 -3.56
CA TYR A 52 -6.41 -0.30 -3.47
C TYR A 52 -6.79 -1.78 -3.37
N PHE A 53 -6.19 -2.60 -4.22
CA PHE A 53 -6.42 -4.04 -4.30
C PHE A 53 -5.13 -4.78 -4.02
N LEU A 54 -5.21 -5.94 -3.38
CA LEU A 54 -4.06 -6.83 -3.33
C LEU A 54 -3.79 -7.35 -4.74
N ARG A 55 -2.51 -7.55 -5.09
CA ARG A 55 -2.15 -8.19 -6.36
C ARG A 55 -2.91 -9.50 -6.58
N SER A 56 -3.00 -10.32 -5.54
CA SER A 56 -3.73 -11.59 -5.55
C SER A 56 -5.25 -11.48 -5.70
N GLU A 57 -5.86 -10.29 -5.56
CA GLU A 57 -7.29 -10.07 -5.83
C GLU A 57 -7.56 -9.79 -7.32
N LEU A 58 -6.51 -9.53 -8.10
CA LEU A 58 -6.59 -9.17 -9.52
C LEU A 58 -6.09 -10.28 -10.46
N GLU A 59 -5.55 -11.37 -9.91
CA GLU A 59 -5.22 -12.63 -10.58
C GLU A 59 -6.41 -13.60 -10.55
#